data_AF-A0A3L6JF31-F1
#
_entry.id   AF-A0A3L6JF31-F1
#
_cell.length_a   1.000
_cell.length_b   1.000
_cell.length_c   1.000
_cell.angle_alpha   90.00
_cell.angle_beta   90.00
_cell.angle_gamma   90.00
#
_symmetry.space_group_name_H-M   'P 1'
#
loop_
_entity.id
_entity.type
_entity.pdbx_description
1 polymer ?
#
loop_
_entity_poly.entity_id
_entity_poly.type
_entity_poly.pdbx_seq_one_letter_code
_entity_poly.pdbx_strand_id
1 'polypeptide(L)' 'MPNWRIIFEEMKSSGQVFTVYLRYMQKDTLAKIPNVRVSEVYDDYVKLENPSGYGILGYEDVLYLSIARPGA' A
#
# COMPACT_ATOMS: atom_id res chain seq x y z
N MET A 1 -5.68 -15.41 -2.65
CA MET A 1 -4.92 -14.19 -2.29
C MET A 1 -5.88 -13.18 -1.69
N PRO A 2 -5.44 -12.29 -0.79
CA PRO A 2 -6.28 -11.18 -0.32
C PRO A 2 -6.85 -10.41 -1.52
N ASN A 3 -8.09 -9.94 -1.42
CA ASN A 3 -8.66 -9.09 -2.45
C ASN A 3 -8.12 -7.66 -2.27
N TRP A 4 -6.90 -7.44 -2.76
CA TRP A 4 -6.17 -6.19 -2.60
C TRP A 4 -6.94 -4.99 -3.14
N ARG A 5 -7.63 -5.15 -4.28
CA ARG A 5 -8.48 -4.10 -4.84
C ARG A 5 -9.50 -3.59 -3.82
N ILE A 6 -10.29 -4.49 -3.23
CA ILE A 6 -11.32 -4.11 -2.24
C ILE A 6 -10.67 -3.40 -1.04
N ILE A 7 -9.56 -3.94 -0.54
CA ILE A 7 -8.82 -3.33 0.58
C ILE A 7 -8.36 -1.92 0.21
N PHE A 8 -7.81 -1.70 -0.99
CA PHE A 8 -7.36 -0.38 -1.40
C PHE A 8 -8.51 0.61 -1.67
N GLU A 9 -9.68 0.15 -2.11
CA GLU A 9 -10.89 0.98 -2.17
C GLU A 9 -11.34 1.45 -0.77
N GLU A 10 -11.30 0.55 0.22
CA GLU A 10 -11.57 0.91 1.63
C GLU A 10 -10.53 1.90 2.17
N MET A 11 -9.25 1.69 1.86
CA MET A 11 -8.17 2.61 2.25
C MET A 11 -8.32 3.98 1.56
N LYS A 12 -8.76 4.01 0.30
CA LYS A 12 -9.05 5.25 -0.43
C LYS A 12 -10.21 6.00 0.19
N SER A 13 -11.32 5.31 0.47
CA SER A 13 -12.52 5.93 1.04
C SER A 13 -12.31 6.44 2.48
N SER A 14 -11.48 5.76 3.28
CA SER A 14 -11.11 6.20 4.62
C SER A 14 -10.09 7.34 4.64
N GLY A 15 -9.36 7.57 3.53
CA GLY A 15 -8.27 8.56 3.46
C GLY A 15 -7.09 8.26 4.40
N GLN A 16 -7.00 7.02 4.89
CA GLN A 16 -6.05 6.64 5.93
C GLN A 16 -4.62 6.57 5.39
N VAL A 17 -3.66 6.99 6.22
CA VAL A 17 -2.23 6.87 5.92
C VAL A 17 -1.72 5.53 6.45
N PHE A 18 -0.95 4.82 5.64
CA PHE A 18 -0.42 3.50 5.99
C PHE A 18 1.00 3.28 5.44
N THR A 19 1.60 2.15 5.81
CA THR A 19 2.86 1.66 5.26
C THR A 19 2.62 0.38 4.48
N VAL A 20 3.13 0.32 3.25
CA VAL A 20 3.09 -0.89 2.43
C VAL A 20 4.39 -1.67 2.60
N TYR A 21 4.29 -2.98 2.79
CA TYR A 21 5.43 -3.90 2.76
C TYR A 21 5.38 -4.72 1.47
N LEU A 22 6.53 -4.79 0.79
CA LEU A 22 6.65 -5.41 -0.53
C LEU A 22 7.24 -6.81 -0.43
N ARG A 23 6.83 -7.68 -1.34
CA ARG A 23 7.46 -8.97 -1.58
C ARG A 23 8.75 -8.73 -2.36
N TYR A 24 9.87 -8.54 -1.67
CA TYR A 24 11.16 -8.45 -2.34
C TYR A 24 11.79 -9.85 -2.44
N MET A 25 12.11 -10.27 -3.66
CA MET A 25 12.66 -11.61 -3.95
C MET A 25 14.16 -11.75 -3.61
N GLN A 26 14.88 -10.62 -3.45
CA GLN A 26 16.27 -10.67 -2.98
C GLN A 26 16.30 -10.85 -1.47
N LYS A 27 16.94 -11.97 -1.08
CA LYS A 27 17.05 -12.47 0.29
C LYS A 27 17.36 -11.35 1.29
N ASP A 28 16.58 -11.34 2.36
CA ASP A 28 16.86 -10.67 3.65
C ASP A 28 16.54 -9.18 3.80
N THR A 29 15.89 -8.52 2.81
CA THR A 29 15.38 -7.16 3.01
C THR A 29 13.89 -7.01 2.65
N LEU A 30 13.08 -6.67 3.66
CA LEU A 30 11.71 -6.22 3.46
C LEU A 30 11.73 -4.76 3.00
N ALA A 31 11.47 -4.53 1.71
CA ALA A 31 11.24 -3.18 1.20
C ALA A 31 9.87 -2.68 1.71
N LYS A 32 9.82 -1.43 2.17
CA LYS A 32 8.58 -0.79 2.64
C LYS A 32 8.45 0.64 2.14
N ILE A 33 7.22 1.05 1.87
CA ILE A 33 6.87 2.42 1.46
C ILE A 33 6.02 3.05 2.57
N PRO A 34 6.58 3.92 3.42
CA PRO A 34 5.86 4.54 4.53
C PRO A 34 5.02 5.74 4.06
N ASN A 35 4.07 6.13 4.91
CA ASN A 35 3.27 7.35 4.81
C ASN A 35 2.54 7.51 3.47
N VAL A 36 2.01 6.41 2.94
CA VAL A 36 1.25 6.41 1.68
C VAL A 36 -0.24 6.57 1.93
N ARG A 37 -0.93 7.18 0.96
CA ARG A 37 -2.37 7.16 0.78
C ARG A 37 -2.71 6.58 -0.59
N VAL A 38 -3.93 6.09 -0.74
CA VAL A 38 -4.42 5.64 -2.05
C VAL A 38 -4.92 6.84 -2.84
N SER A 39 -4.35 7.05 -4.02
CA SER A 39 -4.81 8.04 -4.99
C SER A 39 -5.87 7.42 -5.91
N GLU A 40 -5.54 6.31 -6.57
CA GLU A 40 -6.41 5.63 -7.54
C GLU A 40 -6.26 4.11 -7.46
N VAL A 41 -7.36 3.38 -7.70
CA VAL A 41 -7.42 1.91 -7.65
C VAL A 41 -7.83 1.41 -9.03
N TYR A 42 -7.10 0.42 -9.53
CA TYR A 42 -7.32 -0.20 -10.84
C TYR A 42 -7.58 -1.70 -10.67
N ASP A 43 -7.67 -2.43 -11.78
CA ASP A 43 -8.00 -3.87 -11.73
C ASP A 43 -6.82 -4.71 -11.20
N ASP A 44 -5.59 -4.28 -11.48
CA ASP A 44 -4.34 -5.03 -11.27
C ASP A 44 -3.29 -4.26 -10.46
N TYR A 45 -3.43 -2.94 -10.33
CA TYR A 45 -2.52 -2.08 -9.58
C TYR A 45 -3.23 -1.00 -8.76
N VAL A 46 -2.46 -0.34 -7.89
CA VAL A 46 -2.87 0.85 -7.15
C VAL A 46 -1.87 1.98 -7.38
N LYS A 47 -2.39 3.19 -7.51
CA LYS A 47 -1.60 4.43 -7.49
C LYS A 47 -1.60 4.97 -6.07
N LEU A 48 -0.42 5.07 -5.50
CA LEU A 48 -0.18 5.56 -4.15
C LEU A 48 0.44 6.96 -4.21
N GLU A 49 0.19 7.76 -3.19
CA GLU A 49 0.80 9.07 -3.02
C GLU A 49 1.44 9.20 -1.63
N ASN A 50 2.58 9.90 -1.57
CA ASN A 50 3.25 10.29 -0.33
C ASN A 50 3.97 11.65 -0.54
N PRO A 51 4.67 12.21 0.47
CA PRO A 51 5.36 13.50 0.32
C PRO A 51 6.42 13.55 -0.80
N SER A 52 6.91 12.39 -1.27
CA SER A 52 7.87 12.30 -2.38
C SER A 52 7.21 12.27 -3.76
N GLY A 53 5.87 12.18 -3.82
CA GLY A 53 5.10 12.17 -5.07
C GLY A 53 4.20 10.94 -5.21
N TYR A 54 4.04 10.48 -6.45
CA TYR A 54 3.16 9.36 -6.81
C TYR A 54 3.97 8.11 -7.20
N GLY A 55 3.45 6.94 -6.86
CA GLY A 55 4.00 5.64 -7.26
C GLY A 55 2.91 4.66 -7.68
N ILE A 56 3.26 3.74 -8.58
CA ILE A 56 2.38 2.65 -9.01
C ILE A 56 2.86 1.36 -8.35
N LEU A 57 1.93 0.55 -7.85
CA LEU A 57 2.22 -0.72 -7.20
C LEU A 57 1.27 -1.81 -7.67
N GLY A 58 1.82 -2.90 -8.20
CA GLY A 58 1.06 -4.10 -8.54
C GLY A 58 0.60 -4.87 -7.31
N TYR A 59 -0.58 -5.48 -7.36
CA TYR A 59 -1.12 -6.25 -6.22
C TYR A 59 -0.30 -7.50 -5.88
N GLU A 60 0.41 -8.06 -6.84
CA GLU A 60 1.28 -9.21 -6.64
C GLU A 60 2.51 -8.89 -5.77
N ASP A 61 2.97 -7.63 -5.81
CA ASP A 61 4.12 -7.17 -5.04
C ASP A 61 3.77 -6.87 -3.58
N VAL A 62 2.48 -6.84 -3.22
CA VAL A 62 2.06 -6.53 -1.85
C VAL A 62 2.22 -7.74 -0.94
N LEU A 63 3.02 -7.58 0.12
CA LEU A 63 3.14 -8.57 1.20
C LEU A 63 2.07 -8.34 2.26
N TYR A 64 2.06 -7.15 2.89
CA TYR A 64 1.02 -6.73 3.83
C TYR A 64 0.98 -5.20 3.97
N LEU A 65 -0.10 -4.70 4.56
CA LEU A 65 -0.28 -3.28 4.90
C LEU A 65 -0.21 -3.11 6.42
N SER A 66 0.44 -2.03 6.87
CA SER A 66 0.47 -1.64 8.28
C SER A 66 -0.19 -0.29 8.44
N ILE A 67 -1.31 -0.27 9.15
CA ILE A 67 -2.04 0.94 9.49
C ILE A 67 -1.55 1.39 10.86
N ALA A 68 -1.01 2.61 10.96
CA ALA A 68 -0.68 3.18 12.25
C ALA A 68 -2.00 3.40 13.01
N ARG A 69 -2.18 2.72 14.15
CA ARG A 69 -3.30 3.05 15.04
C ARG A 69 -3.03 4.44 15.62
N PRO A 70 -4.00 5.36 15.63
CA PRO A 70 -3.92 6.55 16.48
C PRO A 70 -3.63 6.07 17.91
N GLY A 71 -2.64 6.67 18.57
CA GLY A 71 -2.02 6.16 19.79
C GLY A 71 -3.00 5.74 20.88
N ALA A 72 -2.61 4.68 21.59
CA ALA A 72 -3.05 4.42 22.96
C ALA A 72 -2.54 5.51 23.90
#